data_AF-A0A6I9N6A0-F1
#
_entry.id   AF-A0A6I9N6A0-F1
#
_cell.length_a   1.000
_cell.length_b   1.000
_cell.length_c   1.000
_cell.angle_alpha   90.00
_cell.angle_beta   90.00
_cell.angle_gamma   90.00
#
_symmetry.space_group_name_H-M   'P 1'
#
loop_
_entity.id
_entity.type
_entity.pdbx_description
1 polymer ?
#
loop_
_entity_poly.entity_id
_entity_poly.type
_entity_poly.pdbx_seq_one_letter_code
_entity_poly.pdbx_strand_id
1 'polypeptide(L)'
;MFSKFTSILQHAVEALAPSLPLQEDFVYHWKAITHYYIETSDDKAPVTDTNIPSHLEQMLDILTQEERERESGETGPCMEYLLHHKILETLYTLGKADCPPGMKQQVLTFYTKLLAHIRQPLLPHINVHRPVQKLVRLCGDVLAAPTENEEIQFLCIVCSKLKQDPYLVNFFLENKSKRPEAKRPTEAGKDNVLDPDTGQSAAMGRADHPEEAAAVASTSSPTNNNNNGNNYNLVTSLLNLTKSPDGRIVVKACEGLMLLVSLPEPAAAKCLTENTGLCELLTDRLVSFYKALPQSMDPLDIETVESVNWGLDVYNLKEDAAIFTGKRPLISFLSWLDYCDQLIKEAQKSAAAVMARNVRERFFVSVMEPQLMQTSEVGILTSTALLNRIIRQVTSEALLQEMIYFLLGEETEPETAATVAQNPLRHRLIEHCDHLSDEISIMTLRLFEQLIQKPNQHILHSLVLRGLGERNYLENKPQEEREPLENGLPHDAV
;
A
#
# COMPACT_ATOMS: atom_id res chain seq x y z
N MET A 1 40.63 -35.63 28.34
CA MET A 1 41.90 -34.96 27.94
C MET A 1 42.20 -35.08 26.44
N PHE A 2 41.78 -36.16 25.76
CA PHE A 2 41.97 -36.31 24.31
C PHE A 2 41.24 -35.27 23.44
N SER A 3 40.00 -34.85 23.76
CA SER A 3 39.27 -33.88 22.90
C SER A 3 39.89 -32.47 22.88
N LYS A 4 40.53 -32.05 23.98
CA LYS A 4 41.28 -30.78 24.03
C LYS A 4 42.56 -30.85 23.18
N PHE A 5 43.18 -32.03 23.10
CA PHE A 5 44.34 -32.24 22.24
C PHE A 5 43.95 -32.23 20.75
N THR A 6 42.79 -32.80 20.41
CA THR A 6 42.24 -32.77 19.05
C THR A 6 41.89 -31.35 18.61
N SER A 7 41.31 -30.51 19.48
CA SER A 7 41.00 -29.12 19.11
C SER A 7 42.25 -28.24 18.99
N ILE A 8 43.28 -28.50 19.79
CA ILE A 8 44.58 -27.80 19.68
C ILE A 8 45.31 -28.24 18.42
N LEU A 9 45.23 -29.52 18.02
CA LEU A 9 45.75 -30.01 16.75
C LEU A 9 44.97 -29.44 15.56
N GLN A 10 43.65 -29.34 15.65
CA GLN A 10 42.81 -28.74 14.61
C GLN A 10 43.17 -27.26 14.40
N HIS A 11 43.28 -26.49 15.48
CA HIS A 11 43.72 -25.09 15.42
C HIS A 11 45.17 -24.91 14.96
N ALA A 12 46.07 -25.84 15.32
CA ALA A 12 47.44 -25.82 14.83
C ALA A 12 47.53 -26.18 13.33
N VAL A 13 46.66 -27.06 12.83
CA VAL A 13 46.55 -27.43 11.41
C VAL A 13 45.93 -26.29 10.60
N GLU A 14 44.92 -25.60 11.13
CA GLU A 14 44.33 -24.37 10.56
C GLU A 14 45.34 -23.21 10.52
N ALA A 15 46.24 -23.10 11.49
CA ALA A 15 47.28 -22.08 11.53
C ALA A 15 48.49 -22.35 10.61
N LEU A 16 48.62 -23.59 10.10
CA LEU A 16 49.77 -24.03 9.28
C LEU A 16 49.44 -24.23 7.79
N ALA A 17 48.15 -24.28 7.42
CA ALA A 17 47.74 -24.30 6.02
C ALA A 17 47.63 -22.88 5.48
N PRO A 18 48.18 -22.55 4.30
CA PRO A 18 47.84 -21.29 3.63
C PRO A 18 46.32 -21.27 3.44
N SER A 19 45.67 -20.19 3.87
CA SER A 19 44.23 -20.01 3.66
C SER A 19 43.96 -20.18 2.16
N LEU A 20 43.04 -21.09 1.81
CA LEU A 20 42.58 -21.25 0.44
C LEU A 20 42.19 -19.87 -0.12
N PRO A 21 42.43 -19.59 -1.41
CA PRO A 21 41.91 -18.38 -2.03
C PRO A 21 40.40 -18.28 -1.76
N LEU A 22 39.90 -17.11 -1.32
CA LEU A 22 38.50 -16.92 -0.94
C LEU A 22 37.50 -17.47 -1.97
N GLN A 23 37.84 -17.34 -3.25
CA GLN A 23 37.03 -17.86 -4.35
C GLN A 23 36.91 -19.39 -4.35
N GLU A 24 37.99 -20.12 -4.06
CA GLU A 24 37.96 -21.59 -4.01
C GLU A 24 37.07 -22.08 -2.86
N ASP A 25 37.13 -21.41 -1.71
CA ASP A 25 36.30 -21.70 -0.55
C ASP A 25 34.82 -21.39 -0.80
N PHE A 26 34.54 -20.25 -1.44
CA PHE A 26 33.19 -19.90 -1.89
C PHE A 26 32.61 -20.97 -2.84
N VAL A 27 33.41 -21.43 -3.80
CA VAL A 27 33.03 -22.47 -4.76
C VAL A 27 32.82 -23.81 -4.06
N TYR A 28 33.62 -24.14 -3.06
CA TYR A 28 33.45 -25.34 -2.25
C TYR A 28 32.08 -25.36 -1.55
N HIS A 29 31.73 -24.27 -0.85
CA HIS A 29 30.43 -24.18 -0.17
C HIS A 29 29.24 -24.23 -1.14
N TRP A 30 29.34 -23.55 -2.29
CA TRP A 30 28.29 -23.64 -3.31
C TRP A 30 28.14 -25.06 -3.85
N LYS A 31 29.25 -25.74 -4.13
CA LYS A 31 29.23 -27.14 -4.58
C LYS A 31 28.60 -28.05 -3.53
N ALA A 32 28.95 -27.90 -2.25
CA ALA A 32 28.37 -28.69 -1.16
C ALA A 32 26.84 -28.56 -1.10
N ILE A 33 26.30 -27.36 -1.29
CA ILE A 33 24.85 -27.15 -1.37
C ILE A 33 24.26 -27.89 -2.58
N THR A 34 24.83 -27.73 -3.78
CA THR A 34 24.30 -28.39 -4.98
C THR A 34 24.43 -29.91 -4.92
N HIS A 35 25.49 -30.42 -4.28
CA HIS A 35 25.78 -31.84 -4.15
C HIS A 35 24.75 -32.54 -3.26
N TYR A 36 24.25 -31.87 -2.22
CA TYR A 36 23.12 -32.37 -1.42
C TYR A 36 21.92 -32.76 -2.31
N TYR A 37 21.57 -31.93 -3.30
CA TYR A 37 20.45 -32.19 -4.22
C TYR A 37 20.74 -33.25 -5.29
N ILE A 38 22.00 -33.62 -5.48
CA ILE A 38 22.40 -34.68 -6.41
C ILE A 38 22.38 -36.04 -5.70
N GLU A 39 22.84 -36.10 -4.44
CA GLU A 39 22.98 -37.35 -3.69
C GLU A 39 21.77 -37.72 -2.84
N THR A 40 21.02 -36.73 -2.35
CA THR A 40 19.91 -36.97 -1.43
C THR A 40 18.62 -37.15 -2.22
N SER A 41 17.99 -38.31 -2.09
CA SER A 41 16.66 -38.60 -2.66
C SER A 41 15.52 -38.48 -1.63
N ASP A 42 15.84 -38.17 -0.37
CA ASP A 42 14.87 -38.01 0.71
C ASP A 42 14.62 -36.52 1.00
N ASP A 43 13.62 -35.96 0.32
CA ASP A 43 13.24 -34.54 0.39
C ASP A 43 12.36 -34.20 1.61
N LYS A 44 12.24 -35.11 2.60
CA LYS A 44 11.30 -34.95 3.72
C LYS A 44 11.91 -34.36 4.99
N ALA A 45 13.22 -34.50 5.20
CA ALA A 45 13.87 -33.92 6.37
C ALA A 45 13.89 -32.38 6.25
N PRO A 46 13.66 -31.64 7.35
CA PRO A 46 13.70 -30.18 7.31
C PRO A 46 15.11 -29.69 6.97
N VAL A 47 15.21 -28.54 6.30
CA VAL A 47 16.50 -27.97 5.87
C VAL A 47 17.46 -27.72 7.05
N THR A 48 16.92 -27.50 8.25
CA THR A 48 17.69 -27.27 9.50
C THR A 48 18.54 -28.47 9.90
N ASP A 49 18.19 -29.67 9.45
CA ASP A 49 18.92 -30.90 9.76
C ASP A 49 20.01 -31.19 8.72
N THR A 50 20.15 -30.32 7.72
CA THR A 50 21.17 -30.39 6.68
C THR A 50 22.30 -29.39 6.95
N ASN A 51 23.41 -29.51 6.23
CA ASN A 51 24.50 -28.53 6.26
C ASN A 51 24.24 -27.30 5.36
N ILE A 52 23.10 -27.24 4.65
CA ILE A 52 22.77 -26.15 3.72
C ILE A 52 22.79 -24.77 4.42
N PRO A 53 22.14 -24.58 5.60
CA PRO A 53 22.14 -23.28 6.27
C PRO A 53 23.56 -22.78 6.59
N SER A 54 24.42 -23.67 7.09
CA SER A 54 25.81 -23.33 7.42
C SER A 54 26.61 -22.94 6.17
N HIS A 55 26.46 -23.67 5.07
CA HIS A 55 27.15 -23.33 3.82
C HIS A 55 26.66 -22.00 3.21
N LEU A 56 25.36 -21.70 3.29
CA LEU A 56 24.82 -20.40 2.85
C LEU A 56 25.38 -19.24 3.69
N GLU A 57 25.52 -19.43 5.00
CA GLU A 57 26.11 -18.43 5.88
C GLU A 57 27.60 -18.21 5.58
N GLN A 58 28.38 -19.28 5.42
CA GLN A 58 29.80 -19.16 5.03
C GLN A 58 29.97 -18.46 3.68
N MET A 59 29.12 -18.75 2.68
CA MET A 59 29.12 -18.03 1.41
C MET A 59 28.90 -16.52 1.58
N LEU A 60 28.01 -16.10 2.49
CA LEU A 60 27.79 -14.67 2.78
C LEU A 60 28.97 -14.04 3.51
N ASP A 61 29.56 -14.75 4.46
CA ASP A 61 30.72 -14.27 5.22
C ASP A 61 31.91 -14.05 4.29
N ILE A 62 32.16 -14.98 3.35
CA ILE A 62 33.21 -14.86 2.34
C ILE A 62 32.96 -13.66 1.42
N LEU A 63 31.74 -13.46 0.92
CA LEU A 63 31.42 -12.29 0.09
C LEU A 63 31.59 -10.97 0.85
N THR A 64 31.22 -10.96 2.14
CA THR A 64 31.37 -9.79 3.01
C THR A 64 32.83 -9.52 3.33
N GLN A 65 33.64 -10.56 3.52
CA GLN A 65 35.09 -10.46 3.71
C GLN A 65 35.76 -9.93 2.45
N GLU A 66 35.44 -10.48 1.28
CA GLU A 66 35.95 -10.03 -0.01
C GLU A 66 35.69 -8.53 -0.24
N GLU A 67 34.51 -8.04 0.08
CA GLU A 67 34.17 -6.63 -0.06
C GLU A 67 34.95 -5.74 0.93
N ARG A 68 35.28 -6.25 2.12
CA ARG A 68 36.07 -5.50 3.12
C ARG A 68 37.55 -5.40 2.74
N GLU A 69 38.09 -6.44 2.11
CA GLU A 69 39.50 -6.52 1.74
C GLU A 69 39.82 -5.77 0.43
N ARG A 70 38.80 -5.39 -0.34
CA ARG A 70 38.98 -4.73 -1.64
C ARG A 70 38.84 -3.21 -1.59
N GLU A 71 39.52 -2.56 -2.54
CA GLU A 71 39.36 -1.13 -2.81
C GLU A 71 37.98 -0.85 -3.42
N SER A 72 37.43 0.33 -3.12
CA SER A 72 36.06 0.68 -3.51
C SER A 72 35.89 0.73 -5.03
N GLY A 73 34.97 -0.07 -5.57
CA GLY A 73 34.52 0.01 -6.97
C GLY A 73 34.82 -1.21 -7.84
N GLU A 74 35.57 -2.21 -7.34
CA GLU A 74 35.88 -3.43 -8.09
C GLU A 74 35.11 -4.64 -7.56
N THR A 75 34.42 -5.36 -8.45
CA THR A 75 33.75 -6.63 -8.11
C THR A 75 34.79 -7.73 -7.89
N GLY A 76 34.69 -8.45 -6.77
CA GLY A 76 35.61 -9.53 -6.45
C GLY A 76 35.30 -10.88 -7.08
N PRO A 77 36.25 -11.84 -7.07
CA PRO A 77 36.14 -13.05 -7.87
C PRO A 77 35.03 -13.97 -7.32
N CYS A 78 34.72 -13.90 -6.01
CA CYS A 78 33.58 -14.61 -5.42
C CYS A 78 32.26 -14.00 -5.90
N MET A 79 32.13 -12.68 -5.84
CA MET A 79 30.94 -11.99 -6.34
C MET A 79 30.78 -12.14 -7.86
N GLU A 80 31.85 -12.05 -8.64
CA GLU A 80 31.84 -12.36 -10.06
C GLU A 80 31.38 -13.79 -10.30
N TYR A 81 31.88 -14.76 -9.54
CA TYR A 81 31.44 -16.15 -9.66
C TYR A 81 29.93 -16.27 -9.37
N LEU A 82 29.43 -15.65 -8.30
CA LEU A 82 28.00 -15.62 -7.95
C LEU A 82 27.15 -15.07 -9.11
N LEU A 83 27.58 -13.96 -9.72
CA LEU A 83 26.88 -13.32 -10.83
C LEU A 83 26.95 -14.13 -12.12
N HIS A 84 28.13 -14.62 -12.52
CA HIS A 84 28.33 -15.35 -13.78
C HIS A 84 27.65 -16.72 -13.77
N HIS A 85 27.73 -17.44 -12.65
CA HIS A 85 27.11 -18.75 -12.50
C HIS A 85 25.63 -18.69 -12.11
N LYS A 86 25.04 -17.48 -12.03
CA LYS A 86 23.62 -17.25 -11.74
C LYS A 86 23.16 -17.96 -10.47
N ILE A 87 24.01 -17.98 -9.44
CA ILE A 87 23.74 -18.70 -8.18
C ILE A 87 22.41 -18.24 -7.57
N LEU A 88 22.13 -16.93 -7.62
CA LEU A 88 20.88 -16.37 -7.13
C LEU A 88 19.65 -16.95 -7.85
N GLU A 89 19.69 -17.13 -9.17
CA GLU A 89 18.59 -17.72 -9.93
C GLU A 89 18.36 -19.19 -9.53
N THR A 90 19.44 -19.95 -9.30
CA THR A 90 19.36 -21.32 -8.79
C THR A 90 18.76 -21.33 -7.38
N LEU A 91 19.24 -20.48 -6.47
CA LEU A 91 18.70 -20.35 -5.11
C LEU A 91 17.22 -19.97 -5.11
N TYR A 92 16.79 -19.08 -6.01
CA TYR A 92 15.37 -18.79 -6.20
C TYR A 92 14.58 -20.05 -6.56
N THR A 93 15.10 -20.86 -7.48
CA THR A 93 14.44 -22.11 -7.91
C THR A 93 14.32 -23.10 -6.75
N LEU A 94 15.38 -23.25 -5.94
CA LEU A 94 15.38 -24.09 -4.75
C LEU A 94 14.40 -23.58 -3.69
N GLY A 95 14.39 -22.28 -3.41
CA GLY A 95 13.47 -21.65 -2.46
C GLY A 95 12.01 -21.72 -2.91
N LYS A 96 11.74 -21.67 -4.21
CA LYS A 96 10.40 -21.88 -4.77
C LYS A 96 9.92 -23.33 -4.60
N ALA A 97 10.83 -24.29 -4.80
CA ALA A 97 10.51 -25.70 -4.61
C ALA A 97 10.26 -26.02 -3.12
N ASP A 98 10.91 -25.29 -2.20
CA ASP A 98 10.84 -25.49 -0.75
C ASP A 98 11.08 -26.94 -0.33
N CYS A 99 11.95 -27.62 -1.07
CA CYS A 99 12.41 -28.98 -0.81
C CYS A 99 13.94 -28.89 -0.65
N PRO A 100 14.52 -29.29 0.49
CA PRO A 100 13.85 -29.78 1.70
C PRO A 100 12.99 -28.68 2.38
N PRO A 101 11.97 -29.06 3.18
CA PRO A 101 11.08 -28.11 3.87
C PRO A 101 11.85 -27.04 4.65
N GLY A 102 11.51 -25.77 4.42
CA GLY A 102 12.16 -24.61 5.03
C GLY A 102 13.26 -23.98 4.17
N MET A 103 13.57 -24.55 3.00
CA MET A 103 14.53 -23.96 2.06
C MET A 103 14.12 -22.54 1.63
N LYS A 104 12.81 -22.25 1.49
CA LYS A 104 12.31 -20.89 1.21
C LYS A 104 12.81 -19.89 2.27
N GLN A 105 12.76 -20.27 3.54
CA GLN A 105 13.21 -19.45 4.67
C GLN A 105 14.71 -19.14 4.56
N GLN A 106 15.52 -20.15 4.24
CA GLN A 106 16.98 -20.01 4.09
C GLN A 106 17.33 -19.10 2.90
N VAL A 107 16.62 -19.25 1.78
CA VAL A 107 16.81 -18.40 0.59
C VAL A 107 16.42 -16.95 0.88
N LEU A 108 15.26 -16.70 1.49
CA LEU A 108 14.85 -15.34 1.88
C LEU A 108 15.87 -14.70 2.83
N THR A 109 16.35 -15.46 3.82
CA THR A 109 17.38 -14.99 4.76
C THR A 109 18.69 -14.66 4.03
N PHE A 110 19.13 -15.52 3.12
CA PHE A 110 20.35 -15.29 2.33
C PHE A 110 20.24 -14.01 1.48
N TYR A 111 19.13 -13.85 0.75
CA TYR A 111 18.90 -12.65 -0.06
C TYR A 111 18.80 -11.37 0.78
N THR A 112 18.11 -11.45 1.92
CA THR A 112 17.98 -10.31 2.85
C THR A 112 19.35 -9.89 3.36
N LYS A 113 20.16 -10.83 3.85
CA LYS A 113 21.52 -10.57 4.33
C LYS A 113 22.41 -10.06 3.19
N LEU A 114 22.37 -10.67 2.01
CA LEU A 114 23.18 -10.25 0.86
C LEU A 114 22.90 -8.80 0.49
N LEU A 115 21.62 -8.43 0.32
CA LEU A 115 21.23 -7.07 -0.04
C LEU A 115 21.51 -6.06 1.09
N ALA A 116 21.41 -6.47 2.34
CA ALA A 116 21.66 -5.59 3.49
C ALA A 116 23.15 -5.32 3.71
N HIS A 117 24.01 -6.33 3.59
CA HIS A 117 25.42 -6.22 3.99
C HIS A 117 26.36 -5.82 2.86
N ILE A 118 26.06 -6.21 1.62
CA ILE A 118 26.90 -5.85 0.47
C ILE A 118 26.67 -4.39 0.09
N ARG A 119 27.75 -3.62 0.07
CA ARG A 119 27.77 -2.16 -0.18
C ARG A 119 27.73 -1.85 -1.67
N GLN A 120 28.37 -2.65 -2.52
CA GLN A 120 28.35 -2.45 -3.96
C GLN A 120 26.90 -2.53 -4.51
N PRO A 121 26.56 -1.74 -5.55
CA PRO A 121 25.19 -1.70 -6.06
C PRO A 121 24.82 -3.00 -6.80
N LEU A 122 24.19 -3.94 -6.09
CA LEU A 122 23.84 -5.25 -6.63
C LEU A 122 22.61 -5.24 -7.54
N LEU A 123 21.57 -4.50 -7.17
CA LEU A 123 20.27 -4.53 -7.87
C LEU A 123 20.35 -4.15 -9.37
N PRO A 124 21.18 -3.21 -9.84
CA PRO A 124 21.35 -2.97 -11.27
C PRO A 124 21.73 -4.21 -12.08
N HIS A 125 22.41 -5.19 -11.49
CA HIS A 125 22.82 -6.40 -12.20
C HIS A 125 21.62 -7.29 -12.53
N ILE A 126 21.55 -7.72 -13.79
CA ILE A 126 20.46 -8.56 -14.32
C ILE A 126 20.31 -9.90 -13.61
N ASN A 127 21.43 -10.47 -13.16
CA ASN A 127 21.47 -11.72 -12.42
C ASN A 127 21.12 -11.54 -10.93
N VAL A 128 20.81 -10.30 -10.49
CA VAL A 128 20.33 -9.98 -9.14
C VAL A 128 18.88 -9.52 -9.19
N HIS A 129 18.54 -8.44 -9.94
CA HIS A 129 17.16 -7.93 -9.88
C HIS A 129 16.13 -8.94 -10.40
N ARG A 130 16.44 -9.75 -11.41
CA ARG A 130 15.47 -10.74 -11.92
C ARG A 130 15.13 -11.80 -10.87
N PRO A 131 16.10 -12.47 -10.22
CA PRO A 131 15.79 -13.35 -9.08
C PRO A 131 15.09 -12.64 -7.92
N VAL A 132 15.51 -11.41 -7.57
CA VAL A 132 14.84 -10.61 -6.52
C VAL A 132 13.38 -10.36 -6.87
N GLN A 133 13.06 -9.93 -8.09
CA GLN A 133 11.67 -9.74 -8.55
C GLN A 133 10.86 -11.03 -8.48
N LYS A 134 11.45 -12.16 -8.89
CA LYS A 134 10.78 -13.46 -8.81
C LYS A 134 10.53 -13.88 -7.37
N LEU A 135 11.46 -13.59 -6.46
CA LEU A 135 11.33 -13.88 -5.03
C LEU A 135 10.27 -12.99 -4.37
N VAL A 136 10.21 -11.70 -4.73
CA VAL A 136 9.15 -10.77 -4.29
C VAL A 136 7.76 -11.36 -4.60
N ARG A 137 7.58 -11.94 -5.80
CA ARG A 137 6.30 -12.56 -6.19
C ARG A 137 5.92 -13.80 -5.37
N LEU A 138 6.83 -14.40 -4.61
CA LEU A 138 6.53 -15.53 -3.71
C LEU A 138 6.15 -15.08 -2.30
N CYS A 139 6.25 -13.79 -2.00
CA CYS A 139 5.96 -13.21 -0.70
C CYS A 139 4.50 -12.78 -0.62
N GLY A 140 3.84 -13.08 0.51
CA GLY A 140 2.46 -12.74 0.78
C GLY A 140 1.44 -13.59 0.00
N ASP A 141 1.85 -14.71 -0.61
CA ASP A 141 0.96 -15.63 -1.32
C ASP A 141 0.10 -16.47 -0.36
N VAL A 142 0.69 -16.86 0.78
CA VAL A 142 0.03 -17.68 1.81
C VAL A 142 0.11 -16.93 3.13
N LEU A 143 -1.05 -16.48 3.63
CA LEU A 143 -1.14 -15.79 4.93
C LEU A 143 -0.89 -16.78 6.07
N ALA A 144 -0.28 -16.27 7.15
CA ALA A 144 0.14 -17.06 8.31
C ALA A 144 1.12 -18.21 7.98
N ALA A 145 1.85 -18.10 6.86
CA ALA A 145 2.94 -19.02 6.55
C ALA A 145 4.06 -18.90 7.59
N PRO A 146 4.79 -19.99 7.90
CA PRO A 146 5.92 -19.94 8.83
C PRO A 146 7.05 -19.00 8.35
N THR A 147 7.04 -18.61 7.07
CA THR A 147 8.02 -17.71 6.44
C THR A 147 7.61 -16.24 6.42
N GLU A 148 6.45 -15.83 6.96
CA GLU A 148 6.00 -14.43 6.86
C GLU A 148 7.01 -13.42 7.43
N ASN A 149 7.76 -13.81 8.47
CA ASN A 149 8.78 -12.97 9.08
C ASN A 149 9.96 -12.72 8.13
N GLU A 150 10.48 -13.77 7.50
CA GLU A 150 11.57 -13.65 6.52
C GLU A 150 11.09 -12.95 5.24
N GLU A 151 9.85 -13.20 4.82
CA GLU A 151 9.24 -12.50 3.68
C GLU A 151 9.16 -11.00 3.93
N ILE A 152 8.64 -10.58 5.08
CA ILE A 152 8.51 -9.14 5.35
C ILE A 152 9.88 -8.46 5.51
N GLN A 153 10.85 -9.12 6.17
CA GLN A 153 12.22 -8.60 6.28
C GLN A 153 12.86 -8.41 4.90
N PHE A 154 12.73 -9.41 4.02
CA PHE A 154 13.21 -9.34 2.64
C PHE A 154 12.58 -8.17 1.88
N LEU A 155 11.25 -8.05 1.90
CA LEU A 155 10.54 -6.96 1.21
C LEU A 155 10.94 -5.59 1.76
N CYS A 156 11.09 -5.43 3.08
CA CYS A 156 11.55 -4.19 3.70
C CYS A 156 12.97 -3.79 3.24
N ILE A 157 13.89 -4.75 3.12
CA ILE A 157 15.24 -4.50 2.58
C ILE A 157 15.17 -4.05 1.12
N VAL A 158 14.34 -4.68 0.29
CA VAL A 158 14.13 -4.24 -1.10
C VAL A 158 13.58 -2.81 -1.14
N CYS A 159 12.56 -2.49 -0.33
CA CYS A 159 12.00 -1.12 -0.25
C CYS A 159 13.05 -0.10 0.18
N SER A 160 13.88 -0.44 1.17
CA SER A 160 14.97 0.43 1.64
C SER A 160 15.99 0.71 0.53
N LYS A 161 16.37 -0.30 -0.25
CA LYS A 161 17.28 -0.12 -1.40
C LYS A 161 16.65 0.72 -2.52
N LEU A 162 15.37 0.56 -2.79
CA LEU A 162 14.66 1.41 -3.76
C LEU A 162 14.58 2.87 -3.30
N LYS A 163 14.44 3.12 -1.99
CA LYS A 163 14.46 4.48 -1.44
C LYS A 163 15.86 5.11 -1.48
N GLN A 164 16.90 4.31 -1.24
CA GLN A 164 18.29 4.75 -1.36
C GLN A 164 18.63 5.12 -2.81
N ASP A 165 18.18 4.30 -3.77
CA ASP A 165 18.45 4.45 -5.20
C ASP A 165 17.14 4.47 -6.02
N PRO A 166 16.42 5.62 -6.09
CA PRO A 166 15.09 5.70 -6.73
C PRO A 166 15.02 5.26 -8.19
N TYR A 167 16.11 5.42 -8.95
CA TYR A 167 16.15 4.99 -10.35
C TYR A 167 15.90 3.49 -10.54
N LEU A 168 16.18 2.68 -9.49
CA LEU A 168 15.99 1.24 -9.51
C LEU A 168 14.52 0.82 -9.60
N VAL A 169 13.60 1.70 -9.23
CA VAL A 169 12.16 1.40 -9.24
C VAL A 169 11.69 0.95 -10.62
N ASN A 170 12.29 1.48 -11.68
CA ASN A 170 11.98 1.10 -13.06
C ASN A 170 12.27 -0.38 -13.37
N PHE A 171 13.19 -1.04 -12.63
CA PHE A 171 13.39 -2.47 -12.77
C PHE A 171 12.23 -3.26 -12.18
N PHE A 172 11.55 -2.73 -11.15
CA PHE A 172 10.44 -3.37 -10.43
C PHE A 172 9.05 -3.00 -10.96
N LEU A 173 8.94 -1.89 -11.69
CA LEU A 173 7.77 -1.57 -12.48
C LEU A 173 7.78 -2.47 -13.71
N GLU A 174 6.93 -3.50 -13.73
CA GLU A 174 6.75 -4.33 -14.92
C GLU A 174 6.12 -3.51 -16.05
N ASN A 175 6.93 -2.78 -16.81
CA ASN A 175 6.50 -2.15 -18.05
C ASN A 175 6.56 -3.20 -19.17
N LYS A 176 5.51 -4.02 -19.30
CA LYS A 176 5.28 -4.78 -20.54
C LYS A 176 4.58 -3.93 -21.60
N SER A 177 4.87 -2.64 -21.65
CA SER A 177 4.65 -1.85 -22.86
C SER A 177 5.78 -2.21 -23.83
N LYS A 178 5.55 -3.23 -24.67
CA LYS A 178 6.36 -3.47 -25.88
C LYS A 178 6.67 -2.11 -26.52
N ARG A 179 7.94 -1.71 -26.59
CA ARG A 179 8.35 -0.72 -27.58
C ARG A 179 7.89 -1.28 -28.94
N PRO A 180 7.01 -0.64 -29.70
CA PRO A 180 6.89 -0.99 -31.09
C PRO A 180 8.21 -0.59 -31.73
N GLU A 181 9.02 -1.58 -32.12
CA GLU A 181 10.14 -1.33 -33.01
C GLU A 181 9.61 -0.55 -34.21
N ALA A 182 10.13 0.68 -34.38
CA ALA A 182 9.84 1.51 -35.52
C ALA A 182 10.31 0.79 -36.79
N LYS A 183 9.39 0.13 -37.50
CA LYS A 183 9.63 -0.25 -38.89
C LYS A 183 9.83 1.04 -39.68
N ARG A 184 11.06 1.26 -40.15
CA ARG A 184 11.36 2.27 -41.17
C ARG A 184 10.52 1.98 -42.42
N PRO A 185 9.92 2.99 -43.07
CA PRO A 185 9.33 2.81 -44.38
C PRO A 185 10.47 2.76 -45.41
N THR A 186 10.63 1.62 -46.08
CA THR A 186 11.37 1.55 -47.34
C THR A 186 10.41 1.76 -48.50
N GLU A 187 10.77 2.70 -49.35
CA GLU A 187 10.06 3.16 -50.54
C GLU A 187 9.87 2.10 -51.62
N ALA A 188 8.95 2.44 -52.50
CA ALA A 188 8.41 1.74 -53.65
C ALA A 188 9.41 1.05 -54.60
N GLY A 189 8.97 -0.11 -55.10
CA GLY A 189 9.44 -0.72 -56.34
C GLY A 189 8.29 -1.53 -56.96
N LYS A 190 7.83 -1.09 -58.13
CA LYS A 190 6.77 -1.70 -58.95
C LYS A 190 7.21 -3.07 -59.48
N ASP A 191 6.29 -4.03 -59.61
CA ASP A 191 5.85 -4.54 -60.92
C ASP A 191 4.85 -5.72 -60.77
N ASN A 192 3.64 -5.47 -61.28
CA ASN A 192 2.88 -6.27 -62.25
C ASN A 192 2.65 -7.80 -62.09
N VAL A 193 1.35 -8.13 -62.19
CA VAL A 193 0.74 -9.15 -63.08
C VAL A 193 0.23 -10.48 -62.46
N LEU A 194 -1.11 -10.56 -62.47
CA LEU A 194 -2.02 -11.69 -62.75
C LEU A 194 -2.25 -12.82 -61.72
N ASP A 195 -3.49 -12.84 -61.22
CA ASP A 195 -4.34 -14.02 -60.96
C ASP A 195 -4.33 -15.00 -62.16
N PRO A 196 -4.65 -16.31 -62.02
CA PRO A 196 -5.96 -16.72 -61.50
C PRO A 196 -6.02 -18.02 -60.66
N ASP A 197 -6.96 -18.02 -59.71
CA ASP A 197 -8.15 -18.88 -59.62
C ASP A 197 -8.05 -20.43 -59.72
N THR A 198 -9.06 -21.07 -59.12
CA THR A 198 -9.34 -22.51 -58.92
C THR A 198 -8.85 -23.10 -57.58
N GLY A 199 -9.70 -23.68 -56.72
CA GLY A 199 -11.12 -23.98 -56.80
C GLY A 199 -11.43 -25.13 -55.83
N GLN A 200 -12.65 -25.09 -55.28
CA GLN A 200 -13.41 -26.22 -54.71
C GLN A 200 -13.18 -26.67 -53.26
N SER A 201 -14.23 -26.37 -52.49
CA SER A 201 -14.71 -27.08 -51.29
C SER A 201 -15.22 -28.49 -51.60
N ALA A 202 -15.11 -29.41 -50.64
CA ALA A 202 -16.14 -30.41 -50.27
C ALA A 202 -15.64 -31.20 -49.03
N ALA A 203 -16.33 -31.08 -47.90
CA ALA A 203 -17.31 -32.06 -47.37
C ALA A 203 -16.64 -33.16 -46.52
N MET A 204 -16.83 -33.15 -45.19
CA MET A 204 -17.93 -33.79 -44.45
C MET A 204 -17.57 -35.24 -44.06
N GLY A 205 -17.45 -35.48 -42.75
CA GLY A 205 -17.27 -36.83 -42.19
C GLY A 205 -17.34 -36.81 -40.67
N ARG A 206 -18.53 -37.09 -40.14
CA ARG A 206 -18.92 -37.10 -38.73
C ARG A 206 -19.14 -38.56 -38.32
N ALA A 207 -18.57 -39.01 -37.20
CA ALA A 207 -18.94 -40.21 -36.43
C ALA A 207 -18.16 -40.15 -35.09
N ASP A 208 -18.81 -39.80 -33.97
CA ASP A 208 -19.62 -40.63 -33.05
C ASP A 208 -18.78 -41.35 -31.98
N HIS A 209 -19.16 -41.04 -30.73
CA HIS A 209 -18.65 -41.57 -29.46
C HIS A 209 -19.06 -43.03 -29.24
N PRO A 210 -18.43 -43.72 -28.26
CA PRO A 210 -19.20 -44.01 -27.05
C PRO A 210 -18.45 -43.76 -25.73
N GLU A 211 -19.26 -43.49 -24.69
CA GLU A 211 -18.91 -43.36 -23.27
C GLU A 211 -18.43 -44.67 -22.65
N GLU A 212 -17.49 -44.56 -21.70
CA GLU A 212 -17.42 -45.48 -20.56
C GLU A 212 -16.95 -44.71 -19.31
N ALA A 213 -17.55 -45.05 -18.17
CA ALA A 213 -17.60 -44.27 -16.95
C ALA A 213 -16.48 -44.60 -15.94
N ALA A 214 -16.36 -43.69 -14.97
CA ALA A 214 -15.77 -43.83 -13.62
C ALA A 214 -14.28 -43.51 -13.45
N ALA A 215 -14.00 -42.36 -12.81
CA ALA A 215 -13.36 -42.33 -11.49
C ALA A 215 -13.29 -40.88 -10.97
N VAL A 216 -13.72 -40.72 -9.72
CA VAL A 216 -13.79 -39.47 -8.98
C VAL A 216 -12.37 -39.08 -8.56
N ALA A 217 -11.85 -37.95 -9.07
CA ALA A 217 -10.63 -37.34 -8.57
C ALA A 217 -10.82 -35.82 -8.52
N SER A 218 -10.81 -35.30 -7.30
CA SER A 218 -10.87 -33.90 -6.93
C SER A 218 -9.68 -33.14 -7.52
N THR A 219 -9.89 -32.49 -8.65
CA THR A 219 -8.95 -31.52 -9.20
C THR A 219 -9.29 -30.13 -8.66
N SER A 220 -8.60 -29.72 -7.60
CA SER A 220 -8.46 -28.30 -7.26
C SER A 220 -7.64 -27.64 -8.37
N SER A 221 -8.33 -27.06 -9.35
CA SER A 221 -7.73 -26.20 -10.35
C SER A 221 -7.08 -24.99 -9.67
N PRO A 222 -5.78 -24.71 -9.87
CA PRO A 222 -5.22 -23.45 -9.45
C PRO A 222 -5.86 -22.38 -10.34
N THR A 223 -6.52 -21.41 -9.71
CA THR A 223 -6.96 -20.18 -10.36
C THR A 223 -5.75 -19.48 -10.93
N ASN A 224 -5.43 -19.77 -12.20
CA ASN A 224 -4.41 -19.10 -12.96
C ASN A 224 -4.97 -17.72 -13.35
N ASN A 225 -4.92 -16.77 -12.42
CA ASN A 225 -5.18 -15.37 -12.70
C ASN A 225 -4.04 -14.84 -13.56
N ASN A 226 -4.15 -15.05 -14.88
CA ASN A 226 -3.38 -14.35 -15.89
C ASN A 226 -3.87 -12.89 -15.96
N ASN A 227 -3.66 -12.11 -14.90
CA ASN A 227 -3.71 -10.65 -14.98
C ASN A 227 -2.39 -10.16 -15.57
N ASN A 228 -2.37 -10.12 -16.91
CA ASN A 228 -1.29 -9.57 -17.74
C ASN A 228 -1.24 -8.02 -17.70
N GLY A 229 -1.55 -7.42 -16.55
CA GLY A 229 -1.40 -5.99 -16.27
C GLY A 229 -0.01 -5.70 -15.71
N ASN A 230 0.47 -4.46 -15.86
CA ASN A 230 1.73 -3.98 -15.30
C ASN A 230 1.71 -4.07 -13.77
N ASN A 231 2.06 -5.23 -13.21
CA ASN A 231 1.92 -5.48 -11.78
C ASN A 231 3.16 -4.97 -11.05
N TYR A 232 2.97 -3.98 -10.17
CA TYR A 232 3.98 -3.63 -9.19
C TYR A 232 3.95 -4.68 -8.07
N ASN A 233 4.57 -5.84 -8.33
CA ASN A 233 4.46 -7.01 -7.45
C ASN A 233 4.93 -6.73 -6.02
N LEU A 234 5.91 -5.85 -5.85
CA LEU A 234 6.40 -5.45 -4.53
C LEU A 234 5.28 -4.86 -3.68
N VAL A 235 4.47 -3.96 -4.25
CA VAL A 235 3.32 -3.38 -3.57
C VAL A 235 2.27 -4.45 -3.32
N THR A 236 2.02 -5.33 -4.29
CA THR A 236 1.02 -6.40 -4.16
C THR A 236 1.35 -7.36 -3.01
N SER A 237 2.61 -7.78 -2.90
CA SER A 237 3.09 -8.63 -1.80
C SER A 237 2.98 -7.95 -0.45
N LEU A 238 3.35 -6.67 -0.35
CA LEU A 238 3.16 -5.89 0.89
C LEU A 238 1.68 -5.75 1.25
N LEU A 239 0.81 -5.44 0.28
CA LEU A 239 -0.64 -5.35 0.48
C LEU A 239 -1.21 -6.66 1.01
N ASN A 240 -0.76 -7.82 0.51
CA ASN A 240 -1.17 -9.10 1.05
C ASN A 240 -0.74 -9.27 2.51
N LEU A 241 0.51 -8.94 2.84
CA LEU A 241 1.02 -9.04 4.22
C LEU A 241 0.35 -8.07 5.20
N THR A 242 -0.27 -6.97 4.73
CA THR A 242 -1.11 -6.12 5.61
C THR A 242 -2.35 -6.84 6.15
N LYS A 243 -2.68 -8.01 5.62
CA LYS A 243 -3.79 -8.89 6.04
C LYS A 243 -3.34 -10.03 6.97
N SER A 244 -2.05 -10.09 7.32
CA SER A 244 -1.53 -11.11 8.26
C SER A 244 -2.22 -11.00 9.63
N PRO A 245 -2.45 -12.13 10.33
CA PRO A 245 -2.94 -12.12 11.70
C PRO A 245 -1.89 -11.59 12.70
N ASP A 246 -0.61 -11.53 12.34
CA ASP A 246 0.43 -10.95 13.18
C ASP A 246 0.53 -9.43 12.96
N GLY A 247 0.14 -8.66 13.98
CA GLY A 247 0.22 -7.20 13.96
C GLY A 247 1.62 -6.65 13.69
N ARG A 248 2.70 -7.35 14.03
CA ARG A 248 4.07 -6.91 13.74
C ARG A 248 4.37 -6.97 12.25
N ILE A 249 3.92 -8.02 11.58
CA ILE A 249 4.05 -8.18 10.12
C ILE A 249 3.23 -7.10 9.41
N VAL A 250 2.00 -6.85 9.88
CA VAL A 250 1.14 -5.79 9.34
C VAL A 250 1.83 -4.42 9.42
N VAL A 251 2.40 -4.07 10.58
CA VAL A 251 3.08 -2.78 10.76
C VAL A 251 4.31 -2.66 9.85
N LYS A 252 5.12 -3.73 9.73
CA LYS A 252 6.27 -3.75 8.82
C LYS A 252 5.86 -3.64 7.34
N ALA A 253 4.75 -4.27 6.95
CA ALA A 253 4.20 -4.12 5.60
C ALA A 253 3.74 -2.69 5.34
N CYS A 254 3.08 -2.07 6.31
CA CYS A 254 2.66 -0.67 6.26
C CYS A 254 3.86 0.30 6.16
N GLU A 255 4.93 0.09 6.93
CA GLU A 255 6.20 0.82 6.81
C GLU A 255 6.82 0.66 5.42
N GLY A 256 6.83 -0.56 4.87
CA GLY A 256 7.28 -0.84 3.51
C GLY A 256 6.49 -0.03 2.47
N LEU A 257 5.16 0.00 2.56
CA LEU A 257 4.32 0.80 1.67
C LEU A 257 4.61 2.31 1.80
N MET A 258 4.86 2.82 3.00
CA MET A 258 5.27 4.23 3.22
C MET A 258 6.60 4.55 2.51
N LEU A 259 7.56 3.63 2.52
CA LEU A 259 8.80 3.81 1.76
C LEU A 259 8.54 3.88 0.25
N LEU A 260 7.59 3.11 -0.27
CA LEU A 260 7.29 3.09 -1.71
C LEU A 260 6.51 4.32 -2.18
N VAL A 261 5.54 4.81 -1.40
CA VAL A 261 4.79 6.02 -1.79
C VAL A 261 5.63 7.30 -1.71
N SER A 262 6.67 7.29 -0.87
CA SER A 262 7.63 8.40 -0.73
C SER A 262 8.72 8.43 -1.81
N LEU A 263 8.70 7.49 -2.76
CA LEU A 263 9.63 7.50 -3.89
C LEU A 263 9.37 8.73 -4.78
N PRO A 264 10.42 9.45 -5.22
CA PRO A 264 10.26 10.65 -6.04
C PRO A 264 9.80 10.38 -7.48
N GLU A 265 9.85 9.12 -7.93
CA GLU A 265 9.64 8.74 -9.32
C GLU A 265 8.15 8.81 -9.74
N PRO A 266 7.77 9.70 -10.68
CA PRO A 266 6.36 9.86 -11.07
C PRO A 266 5.71 8.60 -11.64
N ALA A 267 6.51 7.77 -12.33
CA ALA A 267 6.04 6.49 -12.85
C ALA A 267 5.66 5.51 -11.72
N ALA A 268 6.37 5.57 -10.59
CA ALA A 268 6.08 4.77 -9.41
C ALA A 268 4.76 5.23 -8.77
N ALA A 269 4.59 6.54 -8.57
CA ALA A 269 3.34 7.13 -8.07
C ALA A 269 2.14 6.75 -8.95
N LYS A 270 2.25 6.88 -10.27
CA LYS A 270 1.19 6.48 -11.20
C LYS A 270 0.87 4.99 -11.09
N CYS A 271 1.90 4.15 -11.04
CA CYS A 271 1.71 2.70 -10.94
C CYS A 271 1.07 2.29 -9.61
N LEU A 272 1.48 2.91 -8.49
CA LEU A 272 0.90 2.73 -7.17
C LEU A 272 -0.62 3.01 -7.17
N THR A 273 -1.05 4.08 -7.82
CA THR A 273 -2.46 4.51 -7.78
C THR A 273 -3.34 3.84 -8.82
N GLU A 274 -2.82 3.51 -10.00
CA GLU A 274 -3.63 3.00 -11.12
C GLU A 274 -3.52 1.48 -11.33
N ASN A 275 -2.38 0.87 -10.96
CA ASN A 275 -2.08 -0.54 -11.26
C ASN A 275 -1.94 -1.41 -10.01
N THR A 276 -2.32 -0.89 -8.84
CA THR A 276 -2.35 -1.68 -7.60
C THR A 276 -3.66 -1.45 -6.85
N GLY A 277 -4.02 -2.39 -5.97
CA GLY A 277 -5.19 -2.28 -5.09
C GLY A 277 -4.95 -1.42 -3.84
N LEU A 278 -3.94 -0.55 -3.81
CA LEU A 278 -3.57 0.22 -2.61
C LEU A 278 -4.72 1.14 -2.17
N CYS A 279 -5.24 1.99 -3.07
CA CYS A 279 -6.32 2.92 -2.72
C CYS A 279 -7.56 2.18 -2.23
N GLU A 280 -7.93 1.08 -2.91
CA GLU A 280 -9.09 0.26 -2.55
C GLU A 280 -8.91 -0.38 -1.17
N LEU A 281 -7.74 -0.98 -0.91
CA LEU A 281 -7.45 -1.60 0.38
C LEU A 281 -7.51 -0.59 1.52
N LEU A 282 -6.94 0.60 1.34
CA LEU A 282 -6.96 1.67 2.35
C LEU A 282 -8.39 2.06 2.70
N THR A 283 -9.21 2.36 1.69
CA THR A 283 -10.59 2.81 1.88
C THR A 283 -11.49 1.70 2.39
N ASP A 284 -11.39 0.49 1.85
CA ASP A 284 -12.26 -0.63 2.22
C ASP A 284 -12.01 -1.03 3.68
N ARG A 285 -10.75 -1.01 4.12
CA ARG A 285 -10.38 -1.27 5.53
C ARG A 285 -10.82 -0.13 6.45
N LEU A 286 -10.69 1.12 6.02
CA LEU A 286 -11.20 2.28 6.78
C LEU A 286 -12.71 2.19 6.99
N VAL A 287 -13.44 1.88 5.92
CA VAL A 287 -14.90 1.65 5.94
C VAL A 287 -15.24 0.46 6.83
N SER A 288 -14.49 -0.64 6.75
CA SER A 288 -14.71 -1.82 7.59
C SER A 288 -14.54 -1.49 9.09
N PHE A 289 -13.52 -0.73 9.46
CA PHE A 289 -13.32 -0.32 10.85
C PHE A 289 -14.40 0.65 11.33
N TYR A 290 -14.82 1.60 10.49
CA TYR A 290 -15.92 2.50 10.82
C TYR A 290 -17.23 1.74 11.03
N LYS A 291 -17.56 0.78 10.16
CA LYS A 291 -18.77 -0.06 10.29
C LYS A 291 -18.74 -0.97 11.51
N ALA A 292 -17.57 -1.23 12.10
CA ALA A 292 -17.43 -2.00 13.32
C ALA A 292 -17.67 -1.16 14.59
N LEU A 293 -17.81 0.16 14.47
CA LEU A 293 -18.16 1.04 15.59
C LEU A 293 -19.60 0.77 16.06
N PRO A 294 -19.90 0.90 17.36
CA PRO A 294 -21.27 0.92 17.85
C PRO A 294 -22.10 2.04 17.18
N GLN A 295 -23.40 1.80 16.98
CA GLN A 295 -24.32 2.78 16.40
C GLN A 295 -24.54 4.02 17.28
N SER A 296 -24.25 3.90 18.58
CA SER A 296 -24.36 4.98 19.56
C SER A 296 -23.12 4.92 20.44
N MET A 297 -22.44 6.06 20.56
CA MET A 297 -21.31 6.24 21.47
C MET A 297 -21.46 7.59 22.17
N ASP A 298 -21.06 7.67 23.42
CA ASP A 298 -21.03 8.94 24.13
C ASP A 298 -19.99 9.86 23.46
N PRO A 299 -20.35 11.10 23.07
CA PRO A 299 -19.39 12.05 22.54
C PRO A 299 -18.16 12.28 23.42
N LEU A 300 -18.32 12.25 24.75
CA LEU A 300 -17.21 12.40 25.70
C LEU A 300 -16.26 11.21 25.63
N ASP A 301 -16.79 9.99 25.49
CA ASP A 301 -15.98 8.78 25.32
C ASP A 301 -15.14 8.86 24.03
N ILE A 302 -15.70 9.40 22.94
CA ILE A 302 -14.96 9.61 21.68
C ILE A 302 -13.84 10.66 21.85
N GLU A 303 -14.14 11.77 22.53
CA GLU A 303 -13.20 12.88 22.71
C GLU A 303 -12.02 12.51 23.63
N THR A 304 -12.28 11.72 24.68
CA THR A 304 -11.32 11.36 25.75
C THR A 304 -10.33 10.29 25.36
N VAL A 305 -10.56 9.55 24.26
CA VAL A 305 -9.53 8.65 23.71
C VAL A 305 -8.29 9.48 23.39
N GLU A 306 -7.18 9.15 24.05
CA GLU A 306 -5.87 9.78 23.87
C GLU A 306 -5.42 9.77 22.40
N SER A 307 -4.37 10.53 22.06
CA SER A 307 -3.83 10.54 20.69
C SER A 307 -3.45 9.12 20.24
N VAL A 308 -4.24 8.57 19.31
CA VAL A 308 -4.01 7.26 18.71
C VAL A 308 -3.07 7.47 17.53
N ASN A 309 -1.90 6.84 17.61
CA ASN A 309 -0.97 6.76 16.49
C ASN A 309 -1.09 5.38 15.84
N TRP A 310 -0.85 5.29 14.54
CA TRP A 310 -0.71 4.01 13.87
C TRP A 310 0.54 3.26 14.36
N GLY A 311 0.50 1.92 14.30
CA GLY A 311 1.63 1.08 14.68
C GLY A 311 1.24 -0.07 15.60
N LEU A 312 2.16 -0.48 16.46
CA LEU A 312 1.91 -1.51 17.47
C LEU A 312 1.28 -0.88 18.71
N ASP A 313 -0.02 -1.04 18.84
CA ASP A 313 -0.73 -0.83 20.10
C ASP A 313 -0.32 -1.91 21.13
N VAL A 314 -0.02 -1.50 22.36
CA VAL A 314 0.10 -2.43 23.50
C VAL A 314 -1.31 -2.76 23.98
N TYR A 315 -1.84 -3.91 23.55
CA TYR A 315 -3.19 -4.32 23.87
C TYR A 315 -3.35 -4.72 25.34
N ASN A 316 -4.33 -4.13 26.03
CA ASN A 316 -4.88 -4.69 27.26
C ASN A 316 -6.40 -4.84 27.14
N LEU A 317 -6.82 -5.98 26.59
CA LEU A 317 -8.23 -6.31 26.28
C LEU A 317 -9.18 -6.14 27.48
N LYS A 318 -8.71 -6.37 28.70
CA LYS A 318 -9.55 -6.30 29.91
C LYS A 318 -9.70 -4.86 30.42
N GLU A 319 -8.68 -4.03 30.26
CA GLU A 319 -8.72 -2.62 30.69
C GLU A 319 -9.49 -1.76 29.69
N ASP A 320 -9.35 -2.01 28.39
CA ASP A 320 -10.04 -1.21 27.36
C ASP A 320 -11.56 -1.39 27.38
N ALA A 321 -12.03 -2.62 27.58
CA ALA A 321 -13.46 -2.92 27.68
C ALA A 321 -14.09 -2.41 28.99
N ALA A 322 -13.27 -2.18 30.02
CA ALA A 322 -13.72 -1.66 31.31
C ALA A 322 -13.97 -0.15 31.30
N ILE A 323 -13.47 0.59 30.31
CA ILE A 323 -13.59 2.05 30.24
C ILE A 323 -14.91 2.44 29.57
N PHE A 324 -15.16 2.03 28.32
CA PHE A 324 -16.47 2.18 27.68
C PHE A 324 -16.69 1.19 26.52
N THR A 325 -17.95 0.98 26.16
CA THR A 325 -18.34 0.06 25.08
C THR A 325 -17.94 0.64 23.72
N GLY A 326 -17.12 -0.08 22.96
CA GLY A 326 -16.67 0.35 21.63
C GLY A 326 -15.33 1.06 21.59
N LYS A 327 -14.63 1.23 22.73
CA LYS A 327 -13.28 1.83 22.78
C LYS A 327 -12.30 1.17 21.81
N ARG A 328 -12.32 -0.17 21.74
CA ARG A 328 -11.38 -0.93 20.92
C ARG A 328 -11.66 -0.80 19.40
N PRO A 329 -12.91 -0.95 18.92
CA PRO A 329 -13.28 -0.56 17.56
C PRO A 329 -12.88 0.88 17.21
N LEU A 330 -13.09 1.82 18.14
CA LEU A 330 -12.71 3.23 17.94
C LEU A 330 -11.19 3.41 17.80
N ILE A 331 -10.38 2.82 18.67
CA ILE A 331 -8.91 2.85 18.55
C ILE A 331 -8.47 2.24 17.21
N SER A 332 -9.07 1.12 16.81
CA SER A 332 -8.73 0.46 15.54
C SER A 332 -9.05 1.34 14.34
N PHE A 333 -10.21 2.02 14.35
CA PHE A 333 -10.60 3.00 13.34
C PHE A 333 -9.64 4.20 13.31
N LEU A 334 -9.37 4.83 14.46
CA LEU A 334 -8.49 6.00 14.55
C LEU A 334 -7.03 5.66 14.20
N SER A 335 -6.55 4.48 14.57
CA SER A 335 -5.21 4.01 14.22
C SER A 335 -5.07 3.80 12.71
N TRP A 336 -6.09 3.22 12.05
CA TRP A 336 -6.08 3.06 10.60
C TRP A 336 -6.26 4.40 9.85
N LEU A 337 -7.07 5.30 10.40
CA LEU A 337 -7.19 6.67 9.88
C LEU A 337 -5.85 7.41 9.97
N ASP A 338 -5.13 7.28 11.09
CA ASP A 338 -3.79 7.85 11.25
C ASP A 338 -2.83 7.29 10.19
N TYR A 339 -2.85 5.97 9.98
CA TYR A 339 -2.03 5.35 8.94
C TYR A 339 -2.35 5.91 7.54
N CYS A 340 -3.64 6.05 7.19
CA CYS A 340 -4.04 6.65 5.93
C CYS A 340 -3.53 8.10 5.80
N ASP A 341 -3.65 8.90 6.86
CA ASP A 341 -3.18 10.29 6.88
C ASP A 341 -1.64 10.37 6.73
N GLN A 342 -0.88 9.58 7.50
CA GLN A 342 0.59 9.56 7.39
C GLN A 342 1.05 9.04 6.03
N LEU A 343 0.39 8.01 5.47
CA LEU A 343 0.72 7.50 4.14
C LEU A 343 0.49 8.56 3.06
N ILE A 344 -0.64 9.28 3.11
CA ILE A 344 -0.95 10.37 2.17
C ILE A 344 0.03 11.54 2.34
N LYS A 345 0.44 11.84 3.58
CA LYS A 345 1.40 12.89 3.90
C LYS A 345 2.79 12.63 3.31
N GLU A 346 3.26 11.39 3.40
CA GLU A 346 4.58 10.98 2.89
C GLU A 346 4.58 10.69 1.38
N ALA A 347 3.41 10.59 0.76
CA ALA A 347 3.29 10.25 -0.66
C ALA A 347 3.71 11.40 -1.59
N GLN A 348 4.20 11.05 -2.78
CA GLN A 348 4.37 12.01 -3.87
C GLN A 348 3.05 12.75 -4.15
N LYS A 349 3.10 14.07 -4.38
CA LYS A 349 1.91 14.95 -4.49
C LYS A 349 0.78 14.42 -5.38
N SER A 350 1.12 13.83 -6.54
CA SER A 350 0.12 13.25 -7.45
C SER A 350 -0.56 12.01 -6.86
N ALA A 351 0.19 11.12 -6.22
CA ALA A 351 -0.34 9.95 -5.53
C ALA A 351 -1.17 10.35 -4.31
N ALA A 352 -0.67 11.30 -3.51
CA ALA A 352 -1.36 11.85 -2.35
C ALA A 352 -2.76 12.38 -2.72
N ALA A 353 -2.85 13.16 -3.81
CA ALA A 353 -4.13 13.68 -4.30
C ALA A 353 -5.12 12.59 -4.70
N VAL A 354 -4.64 11.54 -5.40
CA VAL A 354 -5.51 10.41 -5.80
C VAL A 354 -5.98 9.61 -4.59
N MET A 355 -5.09 9.33 -3.63
CA MET A 355 -5.42 8.62 -2.40
C MET A 355 -6.43 9.41 -1.55
N ALA A 356 -6.19 10.71 -1.35
CA ALA A 356 -7.10 11.58 -0.61
C ALA A 356 -8.50 11.64 -1.26
N ARG A 357 -8.56 11.75 -2.60
CA ARG A 357 -9.83 11.72 -3.32
C ARG A 357 -10.58 10.39 -3.14
N ASN A 358 -9.86 9.26 -3.18
CA ASN A 358 -10.48 7.95 -2.91
C ASN A 358 -11.06 7.88 -1.48
N VAL A 359 -10.37 8.44 -0.48
CA VAL A 359 -10.92 8.54 0.89
C VAL A 359 -12.18 9.39 0.91
N ARG A 360 -12.21 10.54 0.23
CA ARG A 360 -13.42 11.35 0.13
C ARG A 360 -14.58 10.59 -0.49
N GLU A 361 -14.39 10.00 -1.67
CA GLU A 361 -15.46 9.33 -2.41
C GLU A 361 -15.98 8.09 -1.67
N ARG A 362 -15.07 7.20 -1.24
CA ARG A 362 -15.44 5.89 -0.67
C ARG A 362 -15.76 5.93 0.82
N PHE A 363 -15.20 6.87 1.58
CA PHE A 363 -15.44 6.98 3.02
C PHE A 363 -16.31 8.20 3.38
N PHE A 364 -15.86 9.43 3.10
CA PHE A 364 -16.61 10.62 3.53
C PHE A 364 -17.99 10.70 2.88
N VAL A 365 -18.07 10.64 1.56
CA VAL A 365 -19.34 10.73 0.81
C VAL A 365 -20.16 9.45 0.97
N SER A 366 -19.58 8.29 0.66
CA SER A 366 -20.35 7.04 0.61
C SER A 366 -20.77 6.48 1.98
N VAL A 367 -20.09 6.83 3.07
CA VAL A 367 -20.32 6.22 4.39
C VAL A 367 -20.65 7.26 5.45
N MET A 368 -19.90 8.36 5.51
CA MET A 368 -20.04 9.33 6.59
C MET A 368 -21.17 10.33 6.36
N GLU A 369 -21.37 10.80 5.13
CA GLU A 369 -22.44 11.75 4.78
C GLU A 369 -23.84 11.26 5.17
N PRO A 370 -24.24 10.01 4.88
CA PRO A 370 -25.55 9.50 5.31
C PRO A 370 -25.72 9.50 6.83
N GLN A 371 -24.63 9.32 7.59
CA GLN A 371 -24.66 9.36 9.06
C GLN A 371 -24.77 10.80 9.59
N LEU A 372 -24.19 11.78 8.91
CA LEU A 372 -24.30 13.19 9.28
C LEU A 372 -25.66 13.79 8.90
N MET A 373 -26.31 13.26 7.85
CA MET A 373 -27.62 13.70 7.35
C MET A 373 -28.81 13.04 8.05
N GLN A 374 -28.57 12.17 9.04
CA GLN A 374 -29.65 11.49 9.75
C GLN A 374 -30.41 12.43 10.71
N THR A 375 -31.59 11.99 11.14
CA THR A 375 -32.49 12.79 12.00
C THR A 375 -32.52 12.32 13.46
N SER A 376 -31.86 11.22 13.80
CA SER A 376 -31.77 10.73 15.17
C SER A 376 -30.83 11.61 15.98
N GLU A 377 -31.27 12.15 17.10
CA GLU A 377 -30.45 13.00 17.98
C GLU A 377 -29.16 12.28 18.43
N VAL A 378 -29.28 11.06 18.94
CA VAL A 378 -28.13 10.22 19.32
C VAL A 378 -27.17 9.98 18.15
N GLY A 379 -27.74 9.76 16.96
CA GLY A 379 -26.97 9.58 15.75
C GLY A 379 -26.23 10.85 15.31
N ILE A 380 -26.90 12.01 15.34
CA ILE A 380 -26.30 13.32 15.04
C ILE A 380 -25.13 13.58 16.00
N LEU A 381 -25.32 13.37 17.30
CA LEU A 381 -24.28 13.57 18.31
C LEU A 381 -23.08 12.64 18.08
N THR A 382 -23.33 11.35 17.87
CA THR A 382 -22.26 10.35 17.64
C THR A 382 -21.49 10.66 16.36
N SER A 383 -22.18 10.90 15.24
CA SER A 383 -21.55 11.17 13.94
C SER A 383 -20.78 12.50 13.92
N THR A 384 -21.32 13.54 14.54
CA THR A 384 -20.63 14.85 14.67
C THR A 384 -19.42 14.76 15.59
N ALA A 385 -19.50 14.00 16.69
CA ALA A 385 -18.35 13.75 17.58
C ALA A 385 -17.22 12.97 16.88
N LEU A 386 -17.58 11.94 16.09
CA LEU A 386 -16.62 11.22 15.25
C LEU A 386 -15.98 12.14 14.21
N LEU A 387 -16.76 13.02 13.56
CA LEU A 387 -16.23 14.00 12.62
C LEU A 387 -15.27 14.99 13.28
N ASN A 388 -15.63 15.50 14.45
CA ASN A 388 -14.74 16.32 15.29
C ASN A 388 -13.40 15.62 15.52
N ARG A 389 -13.45 14.34 15.89
CA ARG A 389 -12.24 13.53 16.14
C ARG A 389 -11.40 13.36 14.87
N ILE A 390 -12.03 13.07 13.74
CA ILE A 390 -11.39 12.92 12.42
C ILE A 390 -10.72 14.23 12.02
N ILE A 391 -11.45 15.36 12.07
CA ILE A 391 -10.90 16.68 11.72
C ILE A 391 -9.67 16.95 12.56
N ARG A 392 -9.74 16.77 13.90
CA ARG A 392 -8.61 17.00 14.80
C ARG A 392 -7.37 16.20 14.38
N GLN A 393 -7.57 14.94 13.96
CA GLN A 393 -6.50 13.99 13.66
C GLN A 393 -5.86 14.18 12.27
N VAL A 394 -6.61 14.60 11.26
CA VAL A 394 -6.07 14.76 9.90
C VAL A 394 -5.00 15.87 9.85
N THR A 395 -3.79 15.52 9.41
CA THR A 395 -2.64 16.43 9.30
C THR A 395 -2.09 16.54 7.88
N SER A 396 -2.38 15.60 6.99
CA SER A 396 -1.91 15.65 5.60
C SER A 396 -2.66 16.73 4.81
N GLU A 397 -1.92 17.51 4.02
CA GLU A 397 -2.48 18.64 3.26
C GLU A 397 -3.55 18.17 2.25
N ALA A 398 -3.28 17.08 1.53
CA ALA A 398 -4.19 16.55 0.52
C ALA A 398 -5.49 15.99 1.14
N LEU A 399 -5.41 15.22 2.23
CA LEU A 399 -6.61 14.71 2.89
C LEU A 399 -7.40 15.82 3.57
N LEU A 400 -6.71 16.79 4.18
CA LEU A 400 -7.35 17.97 4.77
C LEU A 400 -8.13 18.76 3.71
N GLN A 401 -7.55 18.98 2.53
CA GLN A 401 -8.22 19.66 1.43
C GLN A 401 -9.48 18.91 0.99
N GLU A 402 -9.40 17.60 0.76
CA GLU A 402 -10.56 16.79 0.35
C GLU A 402 -11.63 16.71 1.45
N MET A 403 -11.25 16.68 2.72
CA MET A 403 -12.18 16.75 3.86
C MET A 403 -12.88 18.12 3.92
N ILE A 404 -12.17 19.21 3.64
CA ILE A 404 -12.76 20.55 3.59
C ILE A 404 -13.73 20.67 2.41
N TYR A 405 -13.37 20.14 1.24
CA TYR A 405 -14.28 20.12 0.08
C TYR A 405 -15.52 19.27 0.31
N PHE A 406 -15.38 18.16 1.02
CA PHE A 406 -16.51 17.37 1.51
C PHE A 406 -17.45 18.21 2.40
N LEU A 407 -16.91 18.92 3.40
CA LEU A 407 -17.74 19.65 4.37
C LEU A 407 -18.31 20.97 3.86
N LEU A 408 -17.52 21.71 3.08
CA LEU A 408 -17.81 23.11 2.72
C LEU A 408 -18.07 23.33 1.22
N GLY A 409 -17.79 22.34 0.38
CA GLY A 409 -17.90 22.45 -1.08
C GLY A 409 -16.61 22.95 -1.71
N GLU A 410 -16.55 22.92 -3.05
CA GLU A 410 -15.37 23.34 -3.82
C GLU A 410 -15.50 24.76 -4.35
N GLU A 411 -16.69 25.35 -4.33
CA GLU A 411 -16.93 26.59 -5.05
C GLU A 411 -16.30 27.80 -4.34
N THR A 412 -15.70 28.68 -5.16
CA THR A 412 -15.12 29.95 -4.73
C THR A 412 -15.97 31.16 -5.12
N GLU A 413 -17.04 30.95 -5.87
CA GLU A 413 -17.93 32.02 -6.30
C GLU A 413 -18.85 32.46 -5.16
N PRO A 414 -19.40 33.68 -5.20
CA PRO A 414 -20.35 34.14 -4.18
C PRO A 414 -21.54 33.20 -3.99
N GLU A 415 -22.08 33.19 -2.78
CA GLU A 415 -23.16 32.28 -2.41
C GLU A 415 -24.50 32.70 -3.03
N THR A 416 -25.08 31.81 -3.85
CA THR A 416 -26.40 32.00 -4.47
C THR A 416 -27.38 30.91 -4.02
N ALA A 417 -28.68 31.14 -4.16
CA ALA A 417 -29.70 30.13 -3.81
C ALA A 417 -29.52 28.80 -4.57
N ALA A 418 -28.92 28.81 -5.76
CA ALA A 418 -28.60 27.60 -6.51
C ALA A 418 -27.40 26.82 -5.91
N THR A 419 -26.42 27.51 -5.34
CA THR A 419 -25.27 26.88 -4.66
C THR A 419 -25.67 26.18 -3.36
N VAL A 420 -26.78 26.59 -2.74
CA VAL A 420 -27.33 25.94 -1.54
C VAL A 420 -27.71 24.48 -1.79
N ALA A 421 -28.23 24.18 -2.99
CA ALA A 421 -28.57 22.82 -3.39
C ALA A 421 -27.35 21.95 -3.74
N GLN A 422 -26.18 22.55 -3.96
CA GLN A 422 -24.97 21.83 -4.40
C GLN A 422 -24.21 21.18 -3.24
N ASN A 423 -24.32 21.72 -2.02
CA ASN A 423 -23.75 21.11 -0.82
C ASN A 423 -24.77 21.09 0.34
N PRO A 424 -25.69 20.10 0.35
CA PRO A 424 -26.71 19.99 1.40
C PRO A 424 -26.10 19.72 2.79
N LEU A 425 -24.95 19.05 2.86
CA LEU A 425 -24.28 18.76 4.12
C LEU A 425 -23.84 20.04 4.84
N ARG A 426 -23.22 20.98 4.13
CA ARG A 426 -22.81 22.27 4.71
C ARG A 426 -24.00 22.98 5.36
N HIS A 427 -25.11 23.07 4.65
CA HIS A 427 -26.32 23.72 5.15
C HIS A 427 -26.90 23.01 6.37
N ARG A 428 -26.94 21.67 6.33
CA ARG A 428 -27.42 20.88 7.46
C ARG A 428 -26.58 21.10 8.72
N LEU A 429 -25.25 21.15 8.58
CA LEU A 429 -24.36 21.43 9.70
C LEU A 429 -24.54 22.87 10.23
N ILE A 430 -24.79 23.85 9.36
CA ILE A 430 -25.07 25.23 9.79
C ILE A 430 -26.42 25.28 10.55
N GLU A 431 -27.46 24.61 10.07
CA GLU A 431 -28.75 24.52 10.77
C GLU A 431 -28.61 23.86 12.14
N HIS A 432 -27.75 22.85 12.27
CA HIS A 432 -27.51 22.18 13.54
C HIS A 432 -26.85 23.09 14.59
N CYS A 433 -26.22 24.21 14.22
CA CYS A 433 -25.71 25.21 15.18
C CYS A 433 -26.82 25.94 15.95
N ASP A 434 -28.06 25.95 15.43
CA ASP A 434 -29.26 26.53 16.05
C ASP A 434 -30.35 25.46 16.22
N HIS A 435 -29.93 24.26 16.67
CA HIS A 435 -30.83 23.15 16.90
C HIS A 435 -31.56 23.31 18.26
N LEU A 436 -32.77 22.74 18.38
CA LEU A 436 -33.54 22.73 19.64
C LEU A 436 -32.84 21.98 20.78
N SER A 437 -31.86 21.14 20.46
CA SER A 437 -31.04 20.41 21.43
C SER A 437 -29.72 21.15 21.59
N ASP A 438 -29.49 21.70 22.77
CA ASP A 438 -28.27 22.43 23.11
C ASP A 438 -27.02 21.56 22.89
N GLU A 439 -27.11 20.24 23.12
CA GLU A 439 -25.99 19.32 22.91
C GLU A 439 -25.58 19.25 21.44
N ILE A 440 -26.55 19.17 20.52
CA ILE A 440 -26.30 19.17 19.08
C ILE A 440 -25.69 20.49 18.66
N SER A 441 -26.25 21.61 19.13
CA SER A 441 -25.76 22.96 18.83
C SER A 441 -24.32 23.15 19.28
N ILE A 442 -23.99 22.79 20.54
CA ILE A 442 -22.64 22.91 21.09
C ILE A 442 -21.66 21.99 20.34
N MET A 443 -22.05 20.74 20.07
CA MET A 443 -21.19 19.78 19.37
C MET A 443 -20.85 20.23 17.95
N THR A 444 -21.83 20.82 17.26
CA THR A 444 -21.65 21.33 15.89
C THR A 444 -20.89 22.66 15.88
N LEU A 445 -21.05 23.53 16.88
CA LEU A 445 -20.20 24.71 17.04
C LEU A 445 -18.73 24.34 17.28
N ARG A 446 -18.46 23.32 18.11
CA ARG A 446 -17.10 22.77 18.28
C ARG A 446 -16.52 22.25 16.96
N LEU A 447 -17.35 21.67 16.09
CA LEU A 447 -16.94 21.24 14.75
C LEU A 447 -16.36 22.39 13.93
N PHE A 448 -17.08 23.50 13.85
CA PHE A 448 -16.60 24.68 13.15
C PHE A 448 -15.39 25.32 13.83
N GLU A 449 -15.34 25.31 15.17
CA GLU A 449 -14.15 25.75 15.91
C GLU A 449 -12.90 24.94 15.52
N GLN A 450 -13.00 23.61 15.52
CA GLN A 450 -11.90 22.73 15.10
C GLN A 450 -11.53 22.92 13.64
N LEU A 451 -12.51 23.15 12.76
CA LEU A 451 -12.28 23.39 11.35
C LEU A 451 -11.51 24.71 11.13
N ILE A 452 -11.92 25.81 11.78
CA ILE A 452 -11.26 27.12 11.66
C ILE A 452 -9.81 27.09 12.18
N GLN A 453 -9.48 26.20 13.12
CA GLN A 453 -8.11 26.01 13.59
C GLN A 453 -7.18 25.34 12.56
N LYS A 454 -7.72 24.76 11.47
CA LYS A 454 -6.91 24.11 10.42
C LYS A 454 -6.30 25.14 9.46
N PRO A 455 -5.05 24.93 9.01
CA PRO A 455 -4.33 25.89 8.18
C PRO A 455 -4.75 25.79 6.70
N ASN A 456 -6.01 26.09 6.37
CA ASN A 456 -6.52 26.08 5.00
C ASN A 456 -7.41 27.29 4.72
N GLN A 457 -7.03 28.08 3.72
CA GLN A 457 -7.70 29.34 3.36
C GLN A 457 -9.14 29.14 2.87
N HIS A 458 -9.45 27.98 2.30
CA HIS A 458 -10.80 27.67 1.80
C HIS A 458 -11.85 27.67 2.91
N ILE A 459 -11.45 27.40 4.15
CA ILE A 459 -12.36 27.36 5.30
C ILE A 459 -12.98 28.74 5.54
N LEU A 460 -12.13 29.76 5.73
CA LEU A 460 -12.60 31.14 5.92
C LEU A 460 -13.25 31.70 4.66
N HIS A 461 -12.72 31.32 3.50
CA HIS A 461 -13.30 31.73 2.23
C HIS A 461 -14.75 31.24 2.10
N SER A 462 -14.97 29.94 2.31
CA SER A 462 -16.27 29.31 2.15
C SER A 462 -17.28 29.64 3.24
N LEU A 463 -16.82 29.84 4.49
CA LEU A 463 -17.72 30.15 5.61
C LEU A 463 -18.05 31.64 5.74
N VAL A 464 -17.14 32.53 5.30
CA VAL A 464 -17.27 33.97 5.56
C VAL A 464 -17.24 34.78 4.26
N LEU A 465 -16.18 34.65 3.46
CA LEU A 465 -15.94 35.57 2.34
C LEU A 465 -16.96 35.43 1.22
N ARG A 466 -17.43 34.21 0.93
CA ARG A 466 -18.46 33.95 -0.09
C ARG A 466 -19.79 34.68 0.20
N GLY A 467 -20.16 34.83 1.48
CA GLY A 467 -21.36 35.57 1.90
C GLY A 467 -21.17 37.09 1.92
N LEU A 468 -19.93 37.57 2.02
CA LEU A 468 -19.62 39.01 2.05
C LEU A 468 -19.41 39.62 0.65
N GLY A 469 -19.02 38.80 -0.34
CA GLY A 469 -18.67 39.26 -1.69
C GLY A 469 -19.77 40.04 -2.41
N GLU A 470 -21.04 39.66 -2.23
CA GLU A 470 -22.19 40.29 -2.91
C GLU A 470 -22.88 41.39 -2.09
N ARG A 471 -22.45 41.67 -0.86
CA ARG A 471 -23.12 42.62 0.07
C ARG A 471 -24.56 42.26 0.45
N ASN A 472 -24.97 41.00 0.31
CA ASN A 472 -26.30 40.50 0.68
C ASN A 472 -26.61 40.55 2.20
N TYR A 473 -25.66 41.01 3.02
CA TYR A 473 -25.86 41.32 4.45
C TYR A 473 -26.59 42.65 4.70
N LEU A 474 -26.82 43.47 3.66
CA LEU A 474 -27.58 44.71 3.73
C LEU A 474 -29.08 44.42 3.46
N GLU A 475 -29.84 44.17 4.52
CA GLU A 475 -31.32 44.19 4.61
C GLU A 475 -32.12 43.55 3.45
N ASN A 476 -32.56 42.31 3.67
CA ASN A 476 -33.75 41.77 3.02
C ASN A 476 -34.99 42.38 3.74
N LYS A 477 -35.27 43.67 3.54
CA LYS A 477 -36.52 44.27 4.05
C LYS A 477 -37.68 43.64 3.28
N PRO A 478 -38.65 42.99 3.93
CA PRO A 478 -39.89 42.63 3.25
C PRO A 478 -40.50 43.91 2.72
N GLN A 479 -40.81 43.93 1.44
CA GLN A 479 -41.40 45.05 0.76
C GLN A 479 -42.74 45.34 1.45
N GLU A 480 -42.77 46.32 2.36
CA GLU A 480 -43.98 46.77 3.03
C GLU A 480 -45.04 47.02 1.95
N GLU A 481 -46.16 46.31 2.06
CA GLU A 481 -47.36 46.53 1.26
C GLU A 481 -47.66 48.03 1.33
N ARG A 482 -47.54 48.71 0.18
CA ARG A 482 -47.98 50.11 0.06
C ARG A 482 -49.49 50.13 0.32
N GLU A 483 -49.87 50.49 1.53
CA GLU A 483 -51.25 50.86 1.83
C GLU A 483 -51.66 52.02 0.90
N PRO A 484 -52.87 51.97 0.30
CA PRO A 484 -53.34 53.03 -0.57
C PRO A 484 -53.73 54.24 0.28
N LEU A 485 -52.94 55.31 0.18
CA LEU A 485 -53.24 56.61 0.80
C LEU A 485 -54.57 57.17 0.26
N GLU A 486 -55.57 57.16 1.14
CA GLU A 486 -56.86 57.79 0.97
C GLU A 486 -56.78 59.29 1.32
N ASN A 487 -57.04 60.15 0.33
CA ASN A 487 -57.52 61.54 0.40
C ASN A 487 -56.77 62.61 1.22
N GLY A 488 -56.27 63.65 0.53
CA GLY A 488 -55.96 64.96 1.10
C GLY A 488 -55.54 66.01 0.06
N LEU A 489 -56.43 66.97 -0.22
CA LEU A 489 -56.40 68.03 -1.25
C LEU A 489 -55.17 68.97 -1.27
N PRO A 490 -54.91 69.68 -2.40
CA PRO A 490 -53.84 70.67 -2.51
C PRO A 490 -54.23 72.04 -1.92
N HIS A 491 -53.22 72.72 -1.37
CA HIS A 491 -53.26 74.09 -0.84
C HIS A 491 -53.57 75.11 -1.94
N ASP A 492 -54.53 76.01 -1.70
CA ASP A 492 -54.72 77.25 -2.46
C ASP A 492 -54.51 78.46 -1.52
N ALA A 493 -53.73 79.42 -2.01
CA ALA A 493 -53.62 80.84 -1.64
C ALA A 493 -53.50 81.28 -0.15
N VAL A 494 -52.30 81.81 0.16
CA VAL A 494 -51.91 83.11 0.81
C VAL A 494 -50.72 82.92 1.72
#